data_AF-A0A2A2PUG5-F1
#
_entry.id   AF-A0A2A2PUG5-F1
#
_cell.length_a   1.000
_cell.length_b   1.000
_cell.length_c   1.000
_cell.angle_alpha   90.00
_cell.angle_beta   90.00
_cell.angle_gamma   90.00
#
_symmetry.space_group_name_H-M   'P 1'
#
loop_
_entity.id
_entity.type
_entity.pdbx_description
1 polymer ?
#
loop_
_entity_poly.entity_id
_entity_poly.type
_entity_poly.pdbx_seq_one_letter_code
_entity_poly.pdbx_strand_id
1 'polypeptide(L)'
;MNELDCAVCQTQLHGYLDQELDPATAAQVTAHLSTCAECAQLHEQAKLLKVSVKRHVPYYPAPAAWAASVFAADKPEPRFIQRWQKWLAPAFSAAALALALVLYVATPGSEQPLIDEAVSSHVRSLMGEHLNDVVSSDRHTVKPWFTGKLDFSPPVFDYTAQGFPLLGGRLDYLQHQTTAALSYGHAKHIINLFILPTNEADQAVQSHSVRGFNVVSWQAAHMRFVLVSDVEKGELEVLGQLLRAQ
;
A
#
# COMPACT_ATOMS: atom_id res chain seq x y z
N MET A 1 -13.93 8.53 -63.19
CA MET A 1 -14.94 7.50 -62.87
C MET A 1 -14.20 6.18 -62.86
N ASN A 2 -14.00 5.58 -61.69
CA ASN A 2 -13.13 4.42 -61.52
C ASN A 2 -13.67 3.24 -62.33
N GLU A 3 -12.93 2.81 -63.34
CA GLU A 3 -13.17 1.53 -64.01
C GLU A 3 -12.91 0.42 -62.99
N LEU A 4 -13.94 -0.39 -62.75
CA LEU A 4 -13.84 -1.59 -61.92
C LEU A 4 -12.87 -2.55 -62.62
N ASP A 5 -11.84 -3.04 -61.93
CA ASP A 5 -10.91 -4.03 -62.48
C ASP A 5 -11.55 -5.43 -62.55
N CYS A 6 -11.08 -6.27 -63.48
CA CYS A 6 -11.57 -7.64 -63.68
C CYS A 6 -11.40 -8.50 -62.42
N ALA A 7 -10.28 -8.35 -61.69
CA ALA A 7 -10.05 -9.10 -60.46
C ALA A 7 -11.11 -8.76 -59.38
N VAL A 8 -11.42 -7.47 -59.24
CA VAL A 8 -12.46 -7.00 -58.31
C VAL A 8 -13.85 -7.48 -58.76
N CYS A 9 -14.15 -7.37 -60.06
CA CYS A 9 -15.41 -7.86 -60.62
C CYS A 9 -15.65 -9.35 -60.34
N GLN A 10 -14.63 -10.19 -60.55
CA GLN A 10 -14.74 -11.63 -60.31
C GLN A 10 -15.01 -11.97 -58.84
N THR A 11 -14.41 -11.25 -57.89
CA THR A 11 -14.69 -11.47 -56.45
C THR A 11 -16.12 -11.07 -56.06
N GLN A 12 -16.69 -10.07 -56.71
CA GLN A 12 -18.03 -9.56 -56.43
C GLN A 12 -19.13 -10.32 -57.19
N LEU A 13 -18.77 -11.13 -58.18
CA LEU A 13 -19.70 -11.75 -59.11
C LEU A 13 -20.74 -12.67 -58.43
N HIS A 14 -20.32 -13.41 -57.41
CA HIS A 14 -21.21 -14.27 -56.64
C HIS A 14 -22.19 -13.47 -55.78
N GLY A 15 -21.71 -12.44 -55.08
CA GLY A 15 -22.58 -11.52 -54.33
C GLY A 15 -23.58 -10.79 -55.24
N TYR A 16 -23.17 -10.44 -56.46
CA TYR A 16 -24.06 -9.87 -57.47
C TYR A 16 -25.15 -10.87 -57.90
N LEU A 17 -24.78 -12.12 -58.15
CA LEU A 17 -25.71 -13.21 -58.51
C LEU A 17 -26.70 -13.57 -57.38
N ASP A 18 -26.32 -13.30 -56.13
CA ASP A 18 -27.13 -13.54 -54.93
C ASP A 18 -27.92 -12.31 -54.47
N GLN A 19 -27.76 -11.16 -55.14
CA GLN A 19 -28.40 -9.87 -54.80
C GLN A 19 -27.98 -9.31 -53.43
N GLU A 20 -26.78 -9.66 -52.97
CA GLU A 20 -26.24 -9.25 -51.66
C GLU A 20 -25.34 -8.00 -51.73
N LEU A 21 -25.07 -7.47 -52.93
CA LEU A 21 -24.29 -6.24 -53.09
C LEU A 21 -25.14 -5.00 -52.86
N ASP A 22 -24.53 -3.96 -52.31
CA ASP A 22 -25.17 -2.65 -52.24
C ASP A 22 -25.43 -2.08 -53.65
N PRO A 23 -26.42 -1.17 -53.79
CA PRO A 23 -26.82 -0.67 -55.11
C PRO A 23 -25.69 0.01 -55.90
N ALA A 24 -24.72 0.64 -55.23
CA ALA A 24 -23.63 1.34 -55.90
C ALA A 24 -22.62 0.35 -56.50
N THR A 25 -22.25 -0.69 -55.76
CA THR A 25 -21.37 -1.75 -56.25
C THR A 25 -22.05 -2.59 -57.33
N ALA A 26 -23.34 -2.90 -57.19
CA ALA A 26 -24.09 -3.62 -58.22
C ALA A 26 -24.12 -2.87 -59.57
N ALA A 27 -24.25 -1.54 -59.55
CA ALA A 27 -24.18 -0.72 -60.76
C ALA A 27 -22.79 -0.75 -61.42
N GLN A 28 -21.71 -0.77 -60.64
CA GLN A 28 -20.34 -0.86 -61.15
C GLN A 28 -20.07 -2.22 -61.81
N VAL A 29 -20.50 -3.32 -61.19
CA VAL A 29 -20.40 -4.66 -61.77
C VAL A 29 -21.21 -4.74 -63.07
N THR A 30 -22.44 -4.24 -63.08
CA THR A 30 -23.29 -4.23 -64.29
C THR A 30 -22.63 -3.45 -65.44
N ALA A 31 -22.05 -2.28 -65.16
CA ALA A 31 -21.33 -1.50 -66.14
C ALA A 31 -20.11 -2.27 -66.68
N HIS A 32 -19.34 -2.93 -65.81
CA HIS A 32 -18.17 -3.72 -66.21
C HIS A 32 -18.53 -4.95 -67.05
N LEU A 33 -19.62 -5.65 -66.72
CA LEU A 33 -20.09 -6.80 -67.51
C LEU A 33 -20.53 -6.40 -68.94
N SER A 34 -20.92 -5.14 -69.15
CA SER A 34 -21.27 -4.62 -70.48
C SER A 34 -20.05 -4.34 -71.37
N THR A 35 -18.86 -4.17 -70.77
CA THR A 35 -17.63 -3.79 -71.47
C THR A 35 -16.60 -4.92 -71.54
N CYS A 36 -16.60 -5.87 -70.59
CA CYS A 36 -15.66 -6.99 -70.53
C CYS A 36 -16.32 -8.33 -70.87
N ALA A 37 -15.94 -8.90 -72.02
CA ALA A 37 -16.48 -10.18 -72.49
C ALA A 37 -16.09 -11.38 -71.59
N GLU A 38 -14.90 -11.37 -70.99
CA GLU A 38 -14.43 -12.44 -70.11
C GLU A 38 -15.26 -12.50 -68.82
N CYS A 39 -15.47 -11.36 -68.15
CA CYS A 39 -16.31 -11.29 -66.96
C CYS A 39 -17.78 -11.62 -67.28
N ALA A 40 -18.30 -11.22 -68.45
CA ALA A 40 -19.65 -11.58 -68.90
C ALA A 40 -19.80 -13.10 -69.11
N GLN A 41 -18.78 -13.76 -69.67
CA GLN A 41 -18.78 -15.21 -69.85
C GLN A 41 -18.75 -15.95 -68.51
N LEU A 42 -17.91 -15.51 -67.57
CA LEU A 42 -17.85 -16.07 -66.22
C LEU A 42 -19.20 -15.92 -65.48
N HIS A 43 -19.87 -14.78 -65.64
CA HIS A 43 -21.19 -14.54 -65.07
C HIS A 43 -22.23 -15.55 -65.58
N GLU A 44 -22.29 -15.75 -66.90
CA GLU A 44 -23.25 -16.69 -67.48
C GLU A 44 -22.91 -18.15 -67.13
N GLN A 45 -21.63 -18.52 -67.05
CA GLN A 45 -21.23 -19.85 -66.57
C GLN A 45 -21.69 -20.10 -65.12
N ALA A 46 -21.45 -19.14 -64.22
CA ALA A 46 -21.87 -19.23 -62.82
C ALA A 46 -23.40 -19.29 -62.68
N LYS A 47 -24.13 -18.52 -63.50
CA LYS A 47 -25.59 -18.53 -63.56
C LYS A 47 -26.14 -19.88 -64.04
N LEU A 48 -25.56 -20.44 -65.10
CA LEU A 48 -25.93 -21.77 -65.61
C LEU A 48 -25.65 -22.86 -64.57
N LEU A 49 -24.51 -22.78 -63.87
CA LEU A 49 -24.20 -23.69 -62.77
C LEU A 49 -25.24 -23.61 -61.66
N LYS A 50 -25.57 -22.40 -61.18
CA LYS A 50 -26.60 -22.17 -60.15
C LYS A 50 -27.95 -22.76 -60.54
N VAL A 51 -28.38 -22.56 -61.79
CA VAL A 51 -29.63 -23.13 -62.32
C VAL A 51 -29.57 -24.65 -62.40
N SER A 52 -28.46 -25.21 -62.88
CA SER A 52 -28.28 -26.66 -63.01
C SER A 52 -28.30 -27.36 -61.64
N VAL A 53 -27.58 -26.82 -60.66
CA VAL A 53 -27.56 -27.32 -59.28
C VAL A 53 -28.95 -27.25 -58.68
N LYS A 54 -29.66 -26.12 -58.80
CA LYS A 54 -31.03 -25.97 -58.28
C LYS A 54 -32.02 -26.97 -58.90
N ARG A 55 -31.80 -27.38 -60.16
CA ARG A 55 -32.66 -28.34 -60.85
C ARG A 55 -32.39 -29.79 -60.43
N HIS A 56 -31.14 -30.16 -60.21
CA HIS A 56 -30.75 -31.57 -60.01
C HIS A 56 -30.51 -31.94 -58.54
N VAL A 57 -30.34 -30.97 -57.64
CA VAL A 57 -30.09 -31.24 -56.23
C VAL A 57 -31.42 -31.27 -55.45
N PRO A 58 -31.71 -32.34 -54.68
CA PRO A 58 -32.87 -32.36 -53.80
C PRO A 58 -32.77 -31.26 -52.74
N TYR A 59 -33.80 -30.43 -52.65
CA TYR A 59 -33.90 -29.38 -51.65
C TYR A 59 -34.54 -29.93 -50.37
N TYR A 60 -33.86 -29.78 -49.24
CA TYR A 60 -34.36 -30.18 -47.93
C TYR A 60 -34.81 -28.94 -47.15
N PRO A 61 -36.12 -28.72 -46.94
CA PRO A 61 -36.59 -27.59 -46.15
C PRO A 61 -36.16 -27.74 -44.69
N ALA A 62 -35.65 -26.66 -44.09
CA ALA A 62 -35.34 -26.65 -42.67
C ALA A 62 -36.63 -26.86 -41.85
N PRO A 63 -36.62 -27.73 -40.82
CA PRO A 63 -37.77 -27.91 -39.93
C PRO A 63 -38.16 -26.58 -39.28
N ALA A 64 -39.46 -26.30 -39.18
CA ALA A 64 -39.96 -25.03 -38.64
C ALA A 64 -39.45 -24.72 -37.22
N ALA A 65 -39.26 -25.74 -36.39
CA ALA A 65 -38.69 -25.62 -35.05
C ALA A 65 -37.24 -25.10 -35.06
N TRP A 66 -36.46 -25.45 -36.10
CA TRP A 66 -35.07 -25.05 -36.25
C TRP A 66 -34.95 -23.61 -36.77
N ALA A 67 -35.82 -23.22 -37.71
CA ALA A 67 -35.92 -21.85 -38.16
C ALA A 67 -36.29 -20.92 -36.99
N ALA A 68 -37.21 -21.34 -36.13
CA ALA A 68 -37.57 -20.60 -34.93
C ALA A 68 -36.40 -20.43 -33.94
N SER A 69 -35.53 -21.43 -33.78
CA SER A 69 -34.36 -21.33 -32.88
C SER A 69 -33.20 -20.50 -33.43
N VAL A 70 -33.01 -20.45 -34.75
CA VAL A 70 -31.90 -19.70 -35.37
C VAL A 70 -32.25 -18.22 -35.53
N PHE A 71 -33.51 -17.90 -35.83
CA PHE A 71 -33.99 -16.52 -35.96
C PHE A 71 -34.61 -15.97 -34.67
N ALA A 72 -34.74 -16.78 -33.62
CA ALA A 72 -34.94 -16.26 -32.27
C ALA A 72 -33.69 -15.45 -31.92
N ALA A 73 -33.83 -14.12 -31.93
CA ALA A 73 -32.84 -13.25 -31.35
C ALA A 73 -32.78 -13.55 -29.85
N ASP A 74 -31.96 -14.52 -29.46
CA ASP A 74 -31.56 -14.70 -28.08
C ASP A 74 -30.84 -13.41 -27.67
N LYS A 75 -31.60 -12.51 -27.05
CA LYS A 75 -31.03 -11.42 -26.28
C LYS A 75 -30.19 -12.12 -25.21
N PRO A 76 -28.86 -11.92 -25.17
CA PRO A 76 -28.05 -12.58 -24.17
C PRO A 76 -28.57 -12.15 -22.80
N GLU A 77 -29.26 -13.04 -22.09
CA GLU A 77 -29.66 -12.76 -20.74
C GLU A 77 -28.38 -12.62 -19.90
N PRO A 78 -28.24 -11.52 -19.14
CA PRO A 78 -27.05 -11.31 -18.33
C PRO A 78 -26.97 -12.42 -17.29
N ARG A 79 -25.97 -13.30 -17.45
CA ARG A 79 -25.69 -14.43 -16.55
C ARG A 79 -25.69 -13.93 -15.11
N PHE A 80 -26.38 -14.64 -14.23
CA PHE A 80 -26.58 -14.35 -12.79
C PHE A 80 -25.30 -13.86 -12.07
N ILE A 81 -24.14 -14.38 -12.49
CA ILE A 81 -22.79 -14.02 -12.01
C ILE A 81 -22.45 -12.53 -12.23
N GLN A 82 -22.80 -11.92 -13.37
CA GLN A 82 -22.55 -10.50 -13.65
C GLN A 82 -23.44 -9.57 -12.81
N ARG A 83 -24.63 -10.05 -12.42
CA ARG A 83 -25.57 -9.28 -11.59
C ARG A 83 -25.11 -9.27 -10.14
N TRP A 84 -24.52 -10.36 -9.62
CA TRP A 84 -23.97 -10.41 -8.27
C TRP A 84 -22.68 -9.59 -8.12
N GLN A 85 -21.81 -9.58 -9.13
CA GLN A 85 -20.58 -8.76 -9.12
C GLN A 85 -20.85 -7.24 -9.04
N LYS A 86 -21.91 -6.75 -9.70
CA LYS A 86 -22.25 -5.31 -9.68
C LYS A 86 -22.79 -4.83 -8.32
N TRP A 87 -23.41 -5.70 -7.54
CA TRP A 87 -23.97 -5.34 -6.23
C TRP A 87 -22.99 -5.58 -5.08
N LEU A 88 -22.10 -6.56 -5.20
CA LEU A 88 -21.11 -6.87 -4.17
C LEU A 88 -19.82 -6.03 -4.26
N ALA A 89 -19.46 -5.50 -5.43
CA ALA A 89 -18.26 -4.68 -5.61
C ALA A 89 -18.17 -3.44 -4.67
N PRO A 90 -19.22 -2.60 -4.51
CA PRO A 90 -19.13 -1.44 -3.62
C PRO A 90 -19.14 -1.84 -2.13
N ALA A 91 -19.89 -2.88 -1.76
CA ALA A 91 -19.98 -3.34 -0.38
C ALA A 91 -18.65 -3.96 0.12
N PHE A 92 -17.98 -4.74 -0.73
CA PHE A 92 -16.68 -5.33 -0.40
C PHE A 92 -15.58 -4.28 -0.29
N SER A 93 -15.62 -3.24 -1.15
CA SER A 93 -14.65 -2.14 -1.13
C SER A 93 -14.77 -1.30 0.14
N ALA A 94 -16.00 -1.00 0.57
CA ALA A 94 -16.25 -0.28 1.82
C ALA A 94 -15.82 -1.09 3.05
N ALA A 95 -16.12 -2.40 3.07
CA ALA A 95 -15.71 -3.29 4.16
C ALA A 95 -14.17 -3.44 4.24
N ALA A 96 -13.49 -3.57 3.11
CA ALA A 96 -12.03 -3.64 3.06
C ALA A 96 -11.38 -2.32 3.53
N LEU A 97 -11.91 -1.16 3.12
CA LEU A 97 -11.42 0.14 3.57
C LEU A 97 -11.66 0.35 5.07
N ALA A 98 -12.85 -0.02 5.57
CA ALA A 98 -13.16 0.06 6.99
C ALA A 98 -12.23 -0.86 7.81
N LEU A 99 -11.99 -2.08 7.35
CA LEU A 99 -11.05 -3.00 7.99
C LEU A 99 -9.61 -2.45 7.97
N ALA A 100 -9.17 -1.88 6.84
CA ALA A 100 -7.85 -1.25 6.75
C ALA A 100 -7.71 -0.06 7.70
N LEU A 101 -8.74 0.78 7.83
CA LEU A 101 -8.77 1.89 8.80
C LEU A 101 -8.74 1.39 10.24
N VAL A 102 -9.53 0.37 10.56
CA VAL A 102 -9.52 -0.25 11.90
C VAL A 102 -8.15 -0.82 12.22
N LEU A 103 -7.52 -1.55 11.29
CA LEU A 103 -6.18 -2.09 11.48
C LEU A 103 -5.14 -0.99 11.64
N TYR A 104 -5.20 0.08 10.84
CA TYR A 104 -4.28 1.22 10.95
C TYR A 104 -4.39 1.95 12.29
N VAL A 105 -5.60 2.10 12.83
CA VAL A 105 -5.82 2.72 14.15
C VAL A 105 -5.48 1.75 15.30
N ALA A 106 -5.75 0.45 15.12
CA ALA A 106 -5.55 -0.56 16.15
C ALA A 106 -4.11 -1.10 16.25
N THR A 107 -3.26 -0.86 15.24
CA THR A 107 -1.83 -1.19 15.35
C THR A 107 -1.20 -0.33 16.44
N PRO A 108 -0.71 -0.92 17.54
CA PRO A 108 -0.03 -0.16 18.58
C PRO A 108 1.18 0.57 17.96
N GLY A 109 1.33 1.85 18.31
CA GLY A 109 2.48 2.62 17.86
C GLY A 109 3.79 1.94 18.24
N SER A 110 4.81 2.08 17.39
CA SER A 110 6.16 1.51 17.57
C SER A 110 6.84 1.90 18.88
N GLU A 111 6.28 2.85 19.64
CA GLU A 111 6.81 3.34 20.91
C GLU A 111 6.48 2.45 22.12
N GLN A 112 5.38 1.68 22.10
CA GLN A 112 5.00 0.84 23.26
C GLN A 112 6.07 -0.19 23.64
N PRO A 113 6.65 -0.97 22.69
CA PRO A 113 7.72 -1.91 23.01
C PRO A 113 8.96 -1.24 23.63
N LEU A 114 9.31 -0.03 23.18
CA LEU A 114 10.44 0.72 23.72
C LEU A 114 10.19 1.16 25.16
N ILE A 115 9.01 1.70 25.43
CA ILE A 115 8.63 2.13 26.77
C ILE A 115 8.69 0.94 27.74
N ASP A 116 8.19 -0.22 27.32
CA ASP A 116 8.24 -1.43 28.13
C ASP A 116 9.68 -1.93 28.37
N GLU A 117 10.55 -1.82 27.38
CA GLU A 117 11.97 -2.17 27.50
C GLU A 117 12.71 -1.20 28.43
N ALA A 118 12.46 0.11 28.30
CA ALA A 118 13.03 1.15 29.15
C ALA A 118 12.62 0.97 30.63
N VAL A 119 11.34 0.64 30.89
CA VAL A 119 10.87 0.30 32.24
C VAL A 119 11.55 -0.96 32.77
N SER A 120 11.73 -1.98 31.93
CA SER A 120 12.39 -3.23 32.34
C SER A 120 13.87 -3.02 32.62
N SER A 121 14.56 -2.21 31.83
CA SER A 121 15.95 -1.78 32.08
C SER A 121 16.05 -0.96 33.36
N HIS A 122 15.13 -0.01 33.58
CA HIS A 122 15.08 0.76 34.82
C HIS A 122 14.99 -0.16 36.05
N VAL A 123 14.02 -1.09 36.07
CA VAL A 123 13.88 -2.06 37.18
C VAL A 123 15.15 -2.91 37.33
N ARG A 124 15.72 -3.40 36.24
CA ARG A 124 16.97 -4.21 36.26
C ARG A 124 18.12 -3.44 36.91
N SER A 125 18.26 -2.14 36.61
CA SER A 125 19.31 -1.29 37.18
C SER A 125 19.17 -1.10 38.70
N LEU A 126 17.95 -1.21 39.23
CA LEU A 126 17.68 -1.10 40.67
C LEU A 126 17.89 -2.42 41.42
N MET A 127 17.78 -3.56 40.74
CA MET A 127 17.86 -4.90 41.35
C MET A 127 19.30 -5.37 41.64
N GLY A 128 20.31 -4.80 41.00
CA GLY A 128 21.72 -5.21 41.16
C GLY A 128 22.68 -4.03 41.26
N GLU A 129 23.98 -4.29 41.37
CA GLU A 129 25.03 -3.25 41.40
C GLU A 129 25.37 -2.72 39.99
N HIS A 130 24.37 -2.41 39.18
CA HIS A 130 24.56 -1.91 37.82
C HIS A 130 23.75 -0.64 37.55
N LEU A 131 23.57 0.18 38.59
CA LEU A 131 22.93 1.48 38.45
C LEU A 131 23.77 2.40 37.53
N ASN A 132 25.08 2.44 37.77
CA ASN A 132 26.04 3.28 37.07
C ASN A 132 27.34 2.52 36.82
N ASP A 133 27.85 2.57 35.59
CA ASP A 133 29.19 2.10 35.26
C ASP A 133 30.25 3.18 35.50
N VAL A 134 29.83 4.45 35.42
CA VAL A 134 30.59 5.59 35.93
C VAL A 134 29.77 6.32 36.97
N VAL A 135 30.28 6.30 38.20
CA VAL A 135 29.70 6.99 39.35
C VAL A 135 30.36 8.36 39.45
N SER A 136 29.76 9.38 38.83
CA SER A 136 30.22 10.76 38.95
C SER A 136 29.05 11.72 38.73
N SER A 137 28.97 12.74 39.58
CA SER A 137 28.05 13.86 39.43
C SER A 137 28.58 14.94 38.48
N ASP A 138 29.85 14.85 38.07
CA ASP A 138 30.48 15.82 37.19
C ASP A 138 30.31 15.44 35.71
N ARG A 139 29.62 16.32 34.97
CA ARG A 139 29.45 16.20 33.51
C ARG A 139 30.78 16.05 32.76
N HIS A 140 31.86 16.63 33.27
CA HIS A 140 33.19 16.56 32.66
C HIS A 140 33.89 15.23 32.89
N THR A 141 33.32 14.36 33.73
CA THR A 141 33.74 12.96 33.89
C THR A 141 32.82 12.02 33.09
N VAL A 142 31.50 12.25 33.12
CA VAL A 142 30.51 11.37 32.50
C VAL A 142 30.52 11.45 30.97
N LYS A 143 30.57 12.65 30.38
CA LYS A 143 30.59 12.79 28.90
C LYS A 143 31.80 12.11 28.26
N PRO A 144 33.05 12.36 28.71
CA PRO A 144 34.20 11.71 28.11
C PRO A 144 34.19 10.19 28.28
N TRP A 145 33.58 9.66 29.35
CA TRP A 145 33.49 8.22 29.58
C TRP A 145 32.70 7.46 28.50
N PHE A 146 31.73 8.14 27.85
CA PHE A 146 30.97 7.59 26.71
C PHE A 146 31.73 7.65 25.38
N THR A 147 32.82 8.42 25.29
CA THR A 147 33.63 8.55 24.06
C THR A 147 34.17 7.18 23.64
N GLY A 148 33.91 6.79 22.39
CA GLY A 148 34.36 5.52 21.83
C GLY A 148 33.54 4.30 22.27
N LYS A 149 32.51 4.51 23.11
CA LYS A 149 31.55 3.46 23.53
C LYS A 149 30.19 3.60 22.86
N LEU A 150 29.81 4.84 22.54
CA LEU A 150 28.64 5.19 21.75
C LEU A 150 29.10 5.80 20.43
N ASP A 151 28.28 5.61 19.40
CA ASP A 151 28.40 6.27 18.08
C ASP A 151 27.81 7.69 18.07
N PHE A 152 27.28 8.15 19.21
CA PHE A 152 26.81 9.52 19.43
C PHE A 152 27.28 10.06 20.79
N SER A 153 27.19 11.38 20.98
CA SER A 153 27.56 12.04 22.24
C SER A 153 26.29 12.46 23.00
N PRO A 154 25.89 11.77 24.08
CA PRO A 154 24.71 12.13 24.83
C PRO A 154 24.87 13.51 25.50
N PRO A 155 23.83 14.36 25.50
CA PRO A 155 23.81 15.54 26.34
C PRO A 155 23.72 15.11 27.81
N VAL A 156 24.63 15.63 28.62
CA VAL A 156 24.71 15.37 30.07
C VAL A 156 24.71 16.72 30.76
N PHE A 157 23.72 16.92 31.62
CA PHE A 157 23.52 18.12 32.40
C PHE A 157 23.38 17.75 33.87
N ASP A 158 23.88 18.62 34.74
CA ASP A 158 23.71 18.50 36.18
C ASP A 158 22.64 19.49 36.64
N TYR A 159 21.59 18.97 37.27
CA TYR A 159 20.47 19.73 37.81
C TYR A 159 20.40 19.64 39.33
N THR A 160 21.55 19.44 39.99
CA THR A 160 21.66 19.43 41.46
C THR A 160 20.99 20.66 42.10
N ALA A 161 21.14 21.85 41.49
CA ALA A 161 20.52 23.08 41.97
C ALA A 161 18.98 23.07 41.92
N GLN A 162 18.39 22.26 41.03
CA GLN A 162 16.94 22.08 40.88
C GLN A 162 16.42 20.83 41.60
N GLY A 163 17.26 20.16 42.40
CA GLY A 163 16.90 18.96 43.17
C GLY A 163 17.11 17.63 42.44
N PHE A 164 17.69 17.66 41.24
CA PHE A 164 17.95 16.48 40.41
C PHE A 164 19.46 16.25 40.21
N PRO A 165 20.21 15.83 41.24
CA PRO A 165 21.63 15.56 41.10
C PRO A 165 21.89 14.43 40.10
N LEU A 166 22.88 14.64 39.22
CA LEU A 166 23.41 13.56 38.39
C LEU A 166 24.18 12.59 39.28
N LEU A 167 23.85 11.30 39.22
CA LEU A 167 24.52 10.25 39.98
C LEU A 167 25.58 9.52 39.15
N GLY A 168 25.42 9.57 37.82
CA GLY A 168 26.33 8.92 36.90
C GLY A 168 25.65 8.49 35.60
N GLY A 169 26.28 7.53 34.93
CA GLY A 169 25.70 6.89 33.76
C GLY A 169 26.23 5.49 33.54
N ARG A 170 25.55 4.76 32.66
CA ARG A 170 25.91 3.43 32.19
C ARG A 170 25.62 3.30 30.71
N LEU A 171 26.20 2.27 30.10
CA LEU A 171 25.74 1.79 28.80
C LEU A 171 24.56 0.86 29.00
N ASP A 172 23.56 1.00 28.14
CA ASP A 172 22.41 0.09 28.13
C ASP A 172 22.11 -0.34 26.69
N TYR A 173 21.15 -1.25 26.55
CA TYR A 173 20.72 -1.77 25.28
C TYR A 173 19.19 -1.76 25.20
N LEU A 174 18.66 -0.93 24.30
CA LEU A 174 17.23 -0.76 24.05
C LEU A 174 16.99 -0.80 22.54
N GLN A 175 15.90 -1.38 22.06
CA GLN A 175 15.59 -1.51 20.64
C GLN A 175 16.72 -2.09 19.78
N HIS A 176 17.52 -3.01 20.34
CA HIS A 176 18.69 -3.59 19.68
C HIS A 176 19.79 -2.57 19.33
N GLN A 177 19.88 -1.45 20.05
CA GLN A 177 20.91 -0.44 19.88
C GLN A 177 21.51 -0.02 21.23
N THR A 178 22.81 0.31 21.19
CA THR A 178 23.53 0.81 22.37
C THR A 178 22.98 2.19 22.74
N THR A 179 22.64 2.36 24.01
CA THR A 179 21.95 3.51 24.55
C THR A 179 22.72 4.09 25.72
N ALA A 180 22.71 5.42 25.86
CA ALA A 180 23.19 6.05 27.08
C ALA A 180 22.07 6.01 28.12
N ALA A 181 22.36 5.50 29.32
CA ALA A 181 21.46 5.63 30.46
C ALA A 181 22.13 6.52 31.52
N LEU A 182 21.53 7.67 31.80
CA LEU A 182 21.97 8.58 32.85
C LEU A 182 21.07 8.39 34.08
N SER A 183 21.69 8.32 35.25
CA SER A 183 20.96 8.16 36.50
C SER A 183 20.93 9.49 37.24
N TYR A 184 19.73 10.00 37.50
CA TYR A 184 19.47 11.17 38.33
C TYR A 184 18.84 10.73 39.66
N GLY A 185 19.15 11.43 40.74
CA GLY A 185 18.45 11.27 42.02
C GLY A 185 17.34 12.30 42.17
N HIS A 186 16.25 11.96 42.85
CA HIS A 186 15.30 12.92 43.39
C HIS A 186 14.80 12.42 44.74
N ALA A 187 15.13 13.14 45.83
CA ALA A 187 14.94 12.67 47.20
C ALA A 187 15.54 11.25 47.42
N LYS A 188 14.70 10.22 47.57
CA LYS A 188 15.13 8.81 47.71
C LYS A 188 14.91 7.97 46.45
N HIS A 189 14.36 8.57 45.40
CA HIS A 189 14.00 7.91 44.16
C HIS A 189 15.09 8.09 43.10
N ILE A 190 15.21 7.08 42.25
CA ILE A 190 16.12 7.08 41.12
C ILE A 190 15.32 7.36 39.86
N ILE A 191 15.84 8.24 39.02
CA ILE A 191 15.28 8.56 37.71
C ILE A 191 16.32 8.15 36.66
N ASN A 192 15.95 7.22 35.79
CA ASN A 192 16.79 6.85 34.65
C ASN A 192 16.36 7.64 33.42
N LEU A 193 17.31 8.30 32.77
CA LEU A 193 17.16 8.93 31.46
C LEU A 193 17.87 8.10 30.41
N PHE A 194 17.11 7.51 29.50
CA PHE A 194 17.63 6.80 28.34
C PHE A 194 17.69 7.73 27.14
N ILE A 195 18.83 7.77 26.45
CA ILE A 195 19.07 8.60 25.27
C ILE A 195 19.54 7.68 24.15
N LEU A 196 18.79 7.69 23.04
CA LEU A 196 19.04 6.85 21.88
C LEU A 196 18.94 7.70 20.60
N PRO A 197 19.72 7.41 19.55
CA PRO A 197 19.54 8.06 18.25
C PRO A 197 18.19 7.63 17.62
N THR A 198 17.58 8.55 16.87
CA THR A 198 16.35 8.27 16.11
C THR A 198 16.37 9.00 14.77
N ASN A 199 15.80 8.36 13.74
CA ASN A 199 15.56 8.96 12.43
C ASN A 199 14.14 9.55 12.30
N GLU A 200 13.32 9.41 13.35
CA GLU A 200 11.98 9.98 13.39
C GLU A 200 12.03 11.50 13.57
N ALA A 201 10.97 12.18 13.15
CA ALA A 201 10.82 13.62 13.31
C ALA A 201 10.61 14.00 14.78
N ASP A 202 10.96 15.24 15.14
CA ASP A 202 10.75 15.76 16.49
C ASP A 202 9.29 15.57 16.95
N GLN A 203 9.13 15.03 18.15
CA GLN A 203 7.83 14.76 18.77
C GLN A 203 7.74 15.50 20.11
N ALA A 204 6.55 16.03 20.37
CA ALA A 204 6.23 16.66 21.65
C ALA A 204 6.32 15.65 22.80
N VAL A 205 6.44 16.17 24.02
CA VAL A 205 6.50 15.33 25.23
C VAL A 205 5.21 14.55 25.38
N GLN A 206 5.36 13.25 25.58
CA GLN A 206 4.30 12.34 25.95
C GLN A 206 4.60 11.72 27.30
N SER A 207 3.56 11.58 28.12
CA SER A 207 3.66 11.01 29.46
C SER A 207 2.76 9.78 29.56
N HIS A 208 3.34 8.65 29.95
CA HIS A 208 2.67 7.38 30.11
C HIS A 208 2.88 6.82 31.52
N SER A 209 2.01 5.90 31.93
CA SER A 209 2.22 5.11 33.14
C SER A 209 2.21 3.63 32.76
N VAL A 210 3.24 2.90 33.18
CA VAL A 210 3.44 1.50 32.82
C VAL A 210 3.92 0.75 34.06
N ARG A 211 3.19 -0.29 34.46
CA ARG A 211 3.52 -1.14 35.63
C ARG A 211 3.77 -0.35 36.93
N GLY A 212 3.10 0.80 37.09
CA GLY A 212 3.25 1.68 38.26
C GLY A 212 4.42 2.67 38.17
N PHE A 213 5.23 2.63 37.12
CA PHE A 213 6.25 3.64 36.84
C PHE A 213 5.70 4.72 35.92
N ASN A 214 6.17 5.95 36.13
CA ASN A 214 5.91 7.07 35.25
C ASN A 214 6.99 7.14 34.19
N VAL A 215 6.58 7.36 32.94
CA VAL A 215 7.46 7.46 31.79
C VAL A 215 7.17 8.77 31.06
N VAL A 216 8.21 9.54 30.79
CA VAL A 216 8.13 10.77 30.00
C VAL A 216 9.07 10.63 28.82
N SER A 217 8.55 10.69 27.60
CA SER A 217 9.32 10.54 26.37
C SER A 217 9.13 11.70 25.41
N TRP A 218 10.18 12.06 24.70
CA TRP A 218 10.14 13.04 23.62
C TRP A 218 11.25 12.77 22.61
N GLN A 219 11.16 13.43 21.46
CA GLN A 219 12.16 13.35 20.41
C GLN A 219 12.61 14.75 20.03
N ALA A 220 13.92 14.99 20.04
CA ALA A 220 14.51 16.27 19.70
C ALA A 220 15.93 16.08 19.17
N ALA A 221 16.30 16.85 18.14
CA ALA A 221 17.68 16.89 17.62
C ALA A 221 18.23 15.50 17.24
N HIS A 222 17.41 14.69 16.56
CA HIS A 222 17.75 13.31 16.15
C HIS A 222 18.02 12.34 17.31
N MET A 223 17.60 12.69 18.52
CA MET A 223 17.67 11.84 19.70
C MET A 223 16.28 11.65 20.30
N ARG A 224 16.03 10.44 20.77
CA ARG A 224 14.89 10.11 21.61
C ARG A 224 15.34 10.06 23.05
N PHE A 225 14.55 10.67 23.91
CA PHE A 225 14.75 10.72 25.35
C PHE A 225 13.60 9.98 26.02
N VAL A 226 13.90 9.11 26.96
CA VAL A 226 12.91 8.37 27.75
C VAL A 226 13.31 8.43 29.22
N LEU A 227 12.55 9.16 30.02
CA LEU A 227 12.67 9.21 31.46
C LEU A 227 11.79 8.12 32.08
N VAL A 228 12.32 7.38 33.04
CA VAL A 228 11.58 6.36 33.80
C VAL A 228 11.88 6.49 35.28
N SER A 229 10.83 6.56 36.10
CA SER A 229 10.93 6.57 37.56
C SER A 229 9.60 6.26 38.24
N ASP A 230 9.65 5.99 39.54
CA ASP A 230 8.51 5.84 40.45
C ASP A 230 8.13 7.17 41.14
N VAL A 231 8.82 8.29 40.86
CA VAL A 231 8.43 9.63 41.34
C VAL A 231 7.07 10.06 40.79
N GLU A 232 6.45 11.06 41.42
CA GLU A 232 5.20 11.64 40.95
C GLU A 232 5.34 12.16 39.51
N LYS A 233 4.30 11.95 38.70
CA LYS A 233 4.27 12.34 37.28
C LYS A 233 4.67 13.81 37.06
N GLY A 234 4.18 14.73 37.90
CA GLY A 234 4.48 16.15 37.79
C GLY A 234 5.97 16.47 37.98
N GLU A 235 6.63 15.82 38.95
CA GLU A 235 8.07 15.99 39.19
C GLU A 235 8.91 15.46 38.02
N LEU A 236 8.52 14.31 37.47
CA LEU A 236 9.19 13.74 36.29
C LEU A 236 9.08 14.63 35.06
N GLU A 237 7.90 15.24 34.86
CA GLU A 237 7.66 16.19 33.77
C GLU A 237 8.50 17.47 33.93
N VAL A 238 8.73 17.95 35.16
CA VAL A 238 9.63 19.09 35.42
C VAL A 238 11.06 18.79 34.95
N LEU A 239 11.61 17.62 35.28
CA LEU A 239 12.93 17.23 34.79
C LEU A 239 12.96 17.13 33.26
N GLY A 240 11.93 16.56 32.64
CA GLY A 240 11.80 16.50 31.18
C GLY A 240 11.79 17.90 30.54
N GLN A 241 11.15 18.89 31.16
CA GLN A 241 11.16 20.27 30.68
C GLN A 241 12.54 20.92 30.81
N LEU A 242 13.25 20.70 31.93
CA LEU A 242 14.60 21.21 32.14
C LEU A 242 15.59 20.69 31.11
N LEU A 243 15.49 19.41 30.75
CA LEU A 243 16.32 18.76 29.73
C LEU A 243 16.07 19.30 28.33
N ARG A 244 14.83 19.71 28.01
CA ARG A 244 14.46 20.28 26.71
C ARG A 244 14.85 21.75 26.53
N ALA A 245 15.05 22.47 27.63
CA ALA A 245 15.35 23.90 27.60
C ALA A 245 16.83 24.21 27.30
N GLN A 246 17.65 23.20 27.06
CA GLN A 246 19.09 23.31 26.74
C GLN A 246 19.33 23.11 25.25
#